data_AF-A0A7S2KXP9-F1
#
_entry.id   AF-A0A7S2KXP9-F1
#
_cell.length_a   1.000
_cell.length_b   1.000
_cell.length_c   1.000
_cell.angle_alpha   90.00
_cell.angle_beta   90.00
_cell.angle_gamma   90.00
#
_symmetry.space_group_name_H-M   'P 1'
#
loop_
_entity.id
_entity.type
_entity.pdbx_description
1 polymer ?
#
loop_
_entity_poly.entity_id
_entity_poly.type
_entity_poly.pdbx_seq_one_letter_code
_entity_poly.pdbx_strand_id
1 'polypeptide(L)'
;NRKGVNLIVETFTMVSPLIALLATATGSNQQGLINWLRDDSIDCYINPAIAIRQSRCGSGYGCFVTKNVEEDELLISIPTSSCLSIADALLDDDCGEKFGEILKKAGPGGGLVGMAGYIAKEYLKMEHLGEKYEGRWGAYLKTLPFREGMNEQDHMLWWRNNEVETLLKGSYAFDDAMGIRNEVDVAVKILSGVIGPSVKRTRQGFLPFGGNTEGVDEAIRGAFVSIMSRAFDGLLDDEELRLVPLLDMLQHSDEPNIRHATKNGQVDIHARSAIIAGSELMNTYNEQLPSWKYFTRFGFVPGKNDVSVRELLQAKDPIFFEARATAEV
;
A
#
# COMPACT_ATOMS: atom_id res chain seq x y z
N ASN A 1 37.24 -48.61 18.99
CA ASN A 1 37.71 -47.23 18.73
C ASN A 1 37.47 -46.82 17.29
N ARG A 2 36.25 -46.42 16.93
CA ARG A 2 35.94 -45.67 15.70
C ARG A 2 35.34 -44.34 16.16
N LYS A 3 36.07 -43.24 15.97
CA LYS A 3 35.59 -41.87 16.22
C LYS A 3 34.93 -41.38 14.94
N GLY A 4 33.63 -41.12 15.00
CA GLY A 4 32.90 -40.42 13.95
C GLY A 4 33.19 -38.92 14.02
N VAL A 5 33.46 -38.32 12.86
CA VAL A 5 33.60 -36.88 12.68
C VAL A 5 32.24 -36.37 12.19
N ASN A 6 31.55 -35.58 13.00
CA ASN A 6 30.36 -34.85 12.58
C ASN A 6 30.82 -33.58 11.83
N LEU A 7 30.52 -33.50 10.53
CA LEU A 7 30.59 -32.26 9.77
C LEU A 7 29.30 -31.48 10.02
N ILE A 8 29.40 -30.34 10.71
CA ILE A 8 28.33 -29.35 10.75
C ILE A 8 28.44 -28.56 9.45
N VAL A 9 27.43 -28.69 8.58
CA VAL A 9 27.28 -27.82 7.41
C VAL A 9 26.47 -26.61 7.87
N GLU A 10 27.15 -25.51 8.22
CA GLU A 10 26.50 -24.21 8.38
C GLU A 10 26.17 -23.66 6.98
N THR A 11 24.91 -23.75 6.59
CA THR A 11 24.36 -23.00 5.46
C THR A 11 24.26 -21.53 5.85
N PHE A 12 25.29 -20.75 5.48
CA PHE A 12 25.24 -19.29 5.51
C PHE A 12 24.36 -18.79 4.37
N THR A 13 23.11 -18.43 4.67
CA THR A 13 22.27 -17.64 3.76
C THR A 13 22.87 -16.23 3.68
N MET A 14 23.64 -15.96 2.64
CA MET A 14 24.07 -14.58 2.33
C MET A 14 22.85 -13.76 1.92
N VAL A 15 22.25 -13.06 2.87
CA VAL A 15 21.31 -11.97 2.58
C VAL A 15 22.11 -10.89 1.85
N SER A 16 21.72 -10.58 0.61
CA SER A 16 22.41 -9.62 -0.25
C SER A 16 22.60 -8.26 0.46
N PRO A 17 23.78 -7.62 0.38
CA PRO A 17 24.02 -6.28 0.96
C PRO A 17 23.02 -5.21 0.50
N LEU A 18 22.41 -5.41 -0.68
CA LEU A 18 21.37 -4.54 -1.22
C LEU A 18 20.09 -4.58 -0.37
N ILE A 19 19.72 -5.75 0.17
CA ILE A 19 18.54 -5.94 1.01
C ILE A 19 18.76 -5.27 2.38
N ALA A 20 19.97 -5.35 2.94
CA ALA A 20 20.31 -4.70 4.20
C ALA A 20 20.25 -3.17 4.09
N LEU A 21 20.76 -2.59 2.99
CA LEU A 21 20.68 -1.15 2.76
C LEU A 21 19.23 -0.67 2.58
N LEU A 22 18.42 -1.41 1.81
CA LEU A 22 16.98 -1.14 1.65
C LEU A 22 16.22 -1.26 2.97
N ALA A 23 16.54 -2.23 3.84
CA ALA A 23 15.94 -2.37 5.17
C ALA A 23 16.27 -1.18 6.10
N THR A 24 17.51 -0.68 6.07
CA THR A 24 17.90 0.51 6.87
C THR A 24 17.24 1.81 6.37
N ALA A 25 17.11 1.97 5.04
CA ALA A 25 16.46 3.12 4.44
C ALA A 25 14.93 3.10 4.63
N THR A 26 14.31 1.93 4.56
CA THR A 26 12.86 1.80 4.79
C THR A 26 12.52 2.11 6.24
N GLY A 27 13.19 1.51 7.23
CA GLY A 27 12.97 1.85 8.64
C GLY A 27 13.11 3.36 8.94
N SER A 28 13.92 4.08 8.17
CA SER A 28 14.00 5.55 8.26
C SER A 28 12.75 6.28 7.74
N ASN A 29 12.08 5.76 6.71
CA ASN A 29 10.82 6.31 6.19
C ASN A 29 9.68 6.13 7.18
N GLN A 30 9.54 4.95 7.80
CA GLN A 30 8.51 4.72 8.82
C GLN A 30 8.72 5.61 10.05
N GLN A 31 9.97 5.81 10.47
CA GLN A 31 10.27 6.77 11.54
C GLN A 31 9.94 8.21 11.12
N GLY A 32 10.21 8.57 9.86
CA GLY A 32 9.80 9.85 9.30
C GLY A 32 8.29 10.09 9.35
N LEU A 33 7.48 9.06 9.05
CA LEU A 33 6.03 9.11 9.19
C LEU A 33 5.59 9.35 10.64
N ILE A 34 6.17 8.62 11.60
CA ILE A 34 5.87 8.80 13.03
C ILE A 34 6.24 10.20 13.49
N ASN A 35 7.39 10.73 13.06
CA ASN A 35 7.82 12.08 13.43
C ASN A 35 6.87 13.14 12.87
N TRP A 36 6.44 12.98 11.62
CA TRP A 36 5.45 13.88 11.01
C TRP A 36 4.12 13.85 11.75
N LEU A 37 3.60 12.66 12.08
CA LEU A 37 2.34 12.54 12.84
C LEU A 37 2.45 13.04 14.28
N ARG A 38 3.65 13.08 14.86
CA ARG A 38 3.91 13.63 16.20
C ARG A 38 4.27 15.11 16.19
N ASP A 39 4.24 15.77 15.02
CA ASP A 39 4.45 17.21 14.96
C ASP A 39 3.37 17.92 15.78
N ASP A 40 3.75 18.89 16.61
CA ASP A 40 2.85 19.59 17.54
C ASP A 40 1.68 20.30 16.83
N SER A 41 1.77 20.53 15.51
CA SER A 41 0.68 21.08 14.70
C SER A 41 -0.39 20.07 14.29
N ILE A 42 -0.14 18.77 14.48
CA ILE A 42 -1.08 17.69 14.17
C ILE A 42 -1.65 17.15 15.48
N ASP A 43 -2.97 17.24 15.63
CA ASP A 43 -3.71 16.64 16.75
C ASP A 43 -3.81 15.11 16.57
N CYS A 44 -2.68 14.43 16.66
CA CYS A 44 -2.55 12.98 16.53
C CYS A 44 -2.00 12.39 17.83
N TYR A 45 -2.56 11.25 18.23
CA TYR A 45 -2.06 10.47 19.35
C TYR A 45 -1.54 9.13 18.87
N ILE A 46 -0.34 8.76 19.32
CA ILE A 46 0.24 7.44 19.11
C ILE A 46 0.70 6.94 20.46
N ASN A 47 0.06 5.87 20.95
CA ASN A 47 0.37 5.27 22.24
C ASN A 47 1.87 4.93 22.32
N PRO A 48 2.59 5.29 23.39
CA PRO A 48 4.02 5.02 23.55
C PRO A 48 4.40 3.54 23.47
N ALA A 49 3.42 2.64 23.62
CA ALA A 49 3.62 1.21 23.42
C ALA A 49 3.77 0.84 21.94
N ILE A 50 3.41 1.69 20.97
CA ILE A 50 3.46 1.37 19.54
C ILE A 50 4.87 1.51 18.98
N ALA A 51 5.31 0.48 18.26
CA ALA A 51 6.52 0.50 17.44
C ALA A 51 6.22 -0.05 16.04
N ILE A 52 6.83 0.53 15.01
CA ILE A 52 6.76 0.00 13.65
C ILE A 52 7.94 -0.95 13.41
N ARG A 53 7.67 -2.12 12.83
CA ARG A 53 8.68 -3.14 12.49
C ARG A 53 8.28 -3.87 11.21
N GLN A 54 9.18 -4.67 10.65
CA GLN A 54 8.82 -5.63 9.61
C GLN A 54 7.69 -6.53 10.12
N SER A 55 6.65 -6.69 9.30
CA SER A 55 5.53 -7.57 9.60
C SER A 55 5.96 -9.03 9.67
N ARG A 56 5.24 -9.83 10.46
CA ARG A 56 5.37 -11.29 10.48
C ARG A 56 4.26 -12.00 9.69
N CYS A 57 3.19 -11.29 9.37
CA CYS A 57 1.96 -11.84 8.83
C CYS A 57 1.69 -11.40 7.39
N GLY A 58 2.50 -10.51 6.84
CA GLY A 58 2.36 -10.01 5.49
C GLY A 58 3.63 -9.33 5.00
N SER A 59 3.51 -8.71 3.83
CA SER A 59 4.59 -7.97 3.19
C SER A 59 4.86 -6.63 3.87
N GLY A 60 6.14 -6.29 4.04
CA GLY A 60 6.56 -4.96 4.47
C GLY A 60 6.41 -4.74 5.98
N TYR A 61 5.76 -3.64 6.39
CA TYR A 61 5.78 -3.18 7.78
C TYR A 61 4.42 -3.34 8.47
N GLY A 62 4.46 -3.44 9.79
CA GLY A 62 3.30 -3.46 10.67
C GLY A 62 3.57 -2.73 11.99
N CYS A 63 2.52 -2.48 12.76
CA CYS A 63 2.61 -1.88 14.09
C CYS A 63 2.61 -2.98 15.15
N PHE A 64 3.42 -2.84 16.19
CA PHE A 64 3.57 -3.80 17.27
C PHE A 64 3.42 -3.09 18.62
N VAL A 65 2.86 -3.79 19.61
CA VAL A 65 2.86 -3.32 20.99
C VAL A 65 4.17 -3.73 21.68
N THR A 66 4.80 -2.82 22.41
CA THR A 66 6.05 -3.04 23.15
C THR A 66 5.82 -3.38 24.61
N LYS A 67 4.59 -3.21 25.09
CA LYS A 67 4.09 -3.54 26.41
C LYS A 67 2.71 -4.15 26.28
N ASN A 68 2.22 -4.79 27.34
CA ASN A 68 0.83 -5.24 27.36
C ASN A 68 -0.10 -4.04 27.26
N VAL A 69 -1.19 -4.22 26.53
CA VAL A 69 -2.25 -3.24 26.29
C VAL A 69 -3.56 -3.88 26.75
N GLU A 70 -4.40 -3.11 27.42
CA GLU A 70 -5.70 -3.59 27.89
C GLU A 70 -6.76 -3.56 26.78
N GLU A 71 -7.84 -4.30 26.96
CA GLU A 71 -9.02 -4.19 26.09
C GLU A 71 -9.53 -2.74 26.08
N ASP A 72 -9.99 -2.28 24.91
CA ASP A 72 -10.51 -0.93 24.66
C ASP A 72 -9.49 0.22 24.80
N GLU A 73 -8.23 -0.07 25.11
CA GLU A 73 -7.19 0.96 25.18
C GLU A 73 -7.01 1.67 23.83
N LEU A 74 -6.95 3.00 23.87
CA LEU A 74 -6.66 3.81 22.69
C LEU A 74 -5.19 3.60 22.28
N LEU A 75 -5.00 3.13 21.05
CA LEU A 75 -3.70 2.85 20.48
C LEU A 75 -3.21 4.01 19.62
N ILE A 76 -4.07 4.51 18.74
CA ILE A 76 -3.75 5.56 17.78
C ILE A 76 -5.01 6.40 17.55
N SER A 77 -4.88 7.73 17.43
CA SER A 77 -5.93 8.65 16.98
C SER A 77 -5.33 9.54 15.88
N ILE A 78 -5.90 9.50 14.68
CA ILE A 78 -5.40 10.28 13.53
C ILE A 78 -6.47 11.27 13.07
N PRO A 79 -6.18 12.57 12.97
CA PRO A 79 -7.17 13.52 12.51
C PRO A 79 -7.48 13.25 11.04
N THR A 80 -8.76 13.29 10.66
CA THR A 80 -9.20 13.06 9.27
C THR A 80 -8.58 14.06 8.31
N SER A 81 -8.18 15.24 8.80
CA SER A 81 -7.44 16.21 8.01
C SER A 81 -6.08 15.69 7.56
N SER A 82 -5.45 14.76 8.28
CA SER A 82 -4.16 14.14 7.93
C SER A 82 -4.31 12.91 7.03
N CYS A 83 -5.53 12.44 6.82
CA CYS A 83 -5.84 11.46 5.78
C CYS A 83 -5.74 12.12 4.40
N LEU A 84 -5.41 11.33 3.38
CA LEU A 84 -5.42 11.80 1.98
C LEU A 84 -6.70 11.30 1.32
N SER A 85 -7.47 12.20 0.69
CA SER A 85 -8.75 11.87 0.06
C SER A 85 -8.92 12.51 -1.34
N ILE A 86 -10.08 12.31 -1.98
CA ILE A 86 -10.37 12.96 -3.26
C ILE A 86 -10.55 14.48 -3.08
N ALA A 87 -11.00 14.95 -1.92
CA ALA A 87 -11.06 16.38 -1.61
C ALA A 87 -9.71 17.09 -1.81
N ASP A 88 -8.59 16.47 -1.41
CA ASP A 88 -7.24 17.02 -1.60
C ASP A 88 -6.88 17.15 -3.08
N ALA A 89 -7.29 16.17 -3.89
CA ALA A 89 -7.11 16.25 -5.34
C ALA A 89 -7.93 17.39 -5.93
N LEU A 90 -9.18 17.58 -5.51
CA LEU A 90 -10.05 18.63 -6.04
C LEU A 90 -9.62 20.05 -5.63
N LEU A 91 -8.97 20.18 -4.47
CA LEU A 91 -8.42 21.44 -3.96
C LEU A 91 -7.02 21.76 -4.51
N ASP A 92 -6.45 20.89 -5.33
CA ASP A 92 -5.12 21.08 -5.88
C ASP A 92 -5.07 22.27 -6.86
N ASP A 93 -4.20 23.25 -6.58
CA ASP A 93 -4.08 24.49 -7.37
C ASP A 93 -3.67 24.24 -8.84
N ASP A 94 -2.93 23.16 -9.11
CA ASP A 94 -2.42 22.86 -10.45
C ASP A 94 -3.40 22.07 -11.32
N CYS A 95 -4.08 21.09 -10.72
CA CYS A 95 -4.80 20.03 -11.44
C CYS A 95 -6.25 19.82 -10.94
N GLY A 96 -6.67 20.49 -9.86
CA GLY A 96 -7.95 20.24 -9.20
C GLY A 96 -9.16 20.40 -10.10
N GLU A 97 -9.19 21.45 -10.94
CA GLU A 97 -10.27 21.65 -11.93
C GLU A 97 -10.39 20.45 -12.89
N LYS A 98 -9.26 19.96 -13.40
CA LYS A 98 -9.22 18.81 -14.34
C LYS A 98 -9.60 17.51 -13.64
N PHE A 99 -9.20 17.31 -12.38
CA PHE A 99 -9.67 16.18 -11.59
C PHE A 99 -11.18 16.25 -11.37
N GLY A 100 -11.72 17.44 -11.12
CA GLY A 100 -13.17 17.67 -11.04
C GLY A 100 -13.90 17.35 -12.34
N GLU A 101 -13.31 17.64 -13.50
CA GLU A 101 -13.87 17.21 -14.78
C GLU A 101 -13.84 15.69 -14.97
N ILE A 102 -12.74 15.03 -14.58
CA ILE A 102 -12.63 13.56 -14.63
C ILE A 102 -13.70 12.93 -13.76
N LEU A 103 -13.86 13.41 -12.52
CA LEU A 103 -14.86 12.91 -11.57
C LEU A 103 -16.27 12.99 -12.16
N LYS A 104 -16.61 14.11 -12.81
CA LYS A 104 -17.92 14.29 -13.47
C LYS A 104 -18.14 13.37 -14.68
N LYS A 105 -17.08 13.03 -15.42
CA LYS A 105 -17.17 12.26 -16.68
C LYS A 105 -17.03 10.74 -16.46
N ALA A 106 -16.22 10.32 -15.49
CA ALA A 106 -15.87 8.92 -15.28
C ALA A 106 -16.93 8.13 -14.49
N GLY A 107 -17.86 8.81 -13.81
CA GLY A 107 -18.90 8.14 -13.01
C GLY A 107 -18.30 7.40 -11.80
N PRO A 108 -18.85 6.23 -11.42
CA PRO A 108 -18.30 5.40 -10.36
C PRO A 108 -16.83 5.04 -10.65
N GLY A 109 -15.92 5.42 -9.76
CA GLY A 109 -14.47 5.26 -9.95
C GLY A 109 -13.71 6.53 -10.33
N GLY A 110 -14.41 7.62 -10.69
CA GLY A 110 -13.78 8.92 -10.95
C GLY A 110 -12.99 9.46 -9.76
N GLY A 111 -13.45 9.19 -8.53
CA GLY A 111 -12.75 9.56 -7.30
C GLY A 111 -11.39 8.86 -7.17
N LEU A 112 -11.36 7.55 -7.45
CA LEU A 112 -10.13 6.77 -7.45
C LEU A 112 -9.14 7.30 -8.51
N VAL A 113 -9.59 7.58 -9.73
CA VAL A 113 -8.73 8.12 -10.81
C VAL A 113 -8.16 9.49 -10.44
N GLY A 114 -9.00 10.40 -9.92
CA GLY A 114 -8.56 11.73 -9.50
C GLY A 114 -7.53 11.67 -8.36
N MET A 115 -7.82 10.86 -7.34
CA MET A 115 -6.92 10.63 -6.21
C MET A 115 -5.58 10.00 -6.66
N ALA A 116 -5.62 9.02 -7.57
CA ALA A 116 -4.40 8.40 -8.13
C ALA A 116 -3.53 9.42 -8.87
N GLY A 117 -4.15 10.29 -9.67
CA GLY A 117 -3.46 11.39 -10.34
C GLY A 117 -2.77 12.34 -9.38
N TYR A 118 -3.48 12.75 -8.32
CA TYR A 118 -2.96 13.63 -7.29
C TYR A 118 -1.76 13.02 -6.55
N ILE A 119 -1.91 11.79 -6.05
CA ILE A 119 -0.85 11.05 -5.33
C ILE A 119 0.39 10.89 -6.22
N ALA A 120 0.21 10.48 -7.48
CA ALA A 120 1.31 10.31 -8.41
C ALA A 120 2.06 11.63 -8.67
N LYS A 121 1.33 12.73 -8.83
CA LYS A 121 1.91 14.07 -9.00
C LYS A 121 2.74 14.48 -7.78
N GLU A 122 2.17 14.37 -6.59
CA GLU A 122 2.86 14.74 -5.35
C GLU A 122 4.07 13.85 -5.06
N TYR A 123 3.99 12.55 -5.34
CA TYR A 123 5.12 11.64 -5.26
C TYR A 123 6.27 12.05 -6.20
N LEU A 124 5.97 12.37 -7.46
CA LEU A 124 7.00 12.78 -8.43
C LEU A 124 7.63 14.13 -8.06
N LYS A 125 6.84 15.06 -7.52
CA LYS A 125 7.36 16.33 -6.98
C LYS A 125 8.27 16.08 -5.79
N MET A 126 7.85 15.21 -4.86
CA MET A 126 8.63 14.83 -3.69
C MET A 126 9.96 14.17 -4.06
N GLU A 127 9.95 13.18 -4.97
CA GLU A 127 11.20 12.54 -5.44
C GLU A 127 12.15 13.53 -6.08
N HIS A 128 11.63 14.47 -6.89
CA HIS A 128 12.47 15.44 -7.57
C HIS A 128 13.05 16.52 -6.64
N LEU A 129 12.21 17.08 -5.75
CA LEU A 129 12.58 18.20 -4.89
C LEU A 129 13.35 17.75 -3.64
N GLY A 130 13.19 16.48 -3.21
CA GLY A 130 13.85 15.94 -2.04
C GLY A 130 13.50 16.72 -0.77
N GLU A 131 14.52 17.23 -0.08
CA GLU A 131 14.35 18.05 1.13
C GLU A 131 13.62 19.39 0.88
N LYS A 132 13.55 19.85 -0.36
CA LYS A 132 12.83 21.08 -0.75
C LYS A 132 11.35 20.85 -1.00
N TYR A 133 10.86 19.61 -0.86
CA TYR A 133 9.45 19.32 -1.02
C TYR A 133 8.68 19.81 0.21
N GLU A 134 7.79 20.77 0.00
CA GLU A 134 6.96 21.39 1.06
C GLU A 134 5.54 20.81 1.13
N GLY A 135 5.24 19.78 0.33
CA GLY A 135 3.91 19.19 0.31
C GLY A 135 3.62 18.41 1.60
N ARG A 136 2.38 18.52 2.07
CA ARG A 136 1.94 18.05 3.38
C ARG A 136 2.19 16.56 3.63
N TRP A 137 2.01 15.72 2.61
CA TRP A 137 2.05 14.26 2.74
C TRP A 137 3.42 13.64 2.46
N GLY A 138 4.50 14.43 2.36
CA GLY A 138 5.82 13.90 1.96
C GLY A 138 6.33 12.75 2.82
N ALA A 139 6.13 12.82 4.14
CA ALA A 139 6.51 11.73 5.04
C ALA A 139 5.69 10.45 4.78
N TYR A 140 4.40 10.60 4.51
CA TYR A 140 3.50 9.47 4.23
C TYR A 140 3.74 8.85 2.85
N LEU A 141 3.92 9.67 1.80
CA LEU A 141 4.17 9.19 0.44
C LEU A 141 5.42 8.30 0.35
N LYS A 142 6.46 8.56 1.16
CA LYS A 142 7.66 7.71 1.25
C LYS A 142 7.41 6.29 1.77
N THR A 143 6.25 6.06 2.38
CA THR A 143 5.85 4.75 2.94
C THR A 143 4.97 3.94 2.00
N LEU A 144 4.48 4.53 0.91
CA LEU A 144 3.58 3.89 -0.04
C LEU A 144 4.35 3.06 -1.11
N PRO A 145 3.76 1.96 -1.63
CA PRO A 145 4.41 1.06 -2.59
C PRO A 145 4.34 1.59 -4.04
N PHE A 146 5.19 2.55 -4.39
CA PHE A 146 5.19 3.16 -5.73
C PHE A 146 5.87 2.33 -6.82
N ARG A 147 6.65 1.30 -6.45
CA ARG A 147 7.42 0.48 -7.38
C ARG A 147 7.31 -1.00 -7.03
N GLU A 148 7.59 -1.86 -8.00
CA GLU A 148 7.64 -3.31 -7.81
C GLU A 148 8.62 -3.68 -6.67
N GLY A 149 8.18 -4.57 -5.77
CA GLY A 149 8.99 -5.05 -4.64
C GLY A 149 9.18 -4.04 -3.50
N MET A 150 8.73 -2.79 -3.65
CA MET A 150 8.72 -1.84 -2.54
C MET A 150 7.74 -2.31 -1.46
N ASN A 151 8.20 -2.36 -0.21
CA ASN A 151 7.48 -2.96 0.91
C ASN A 151 7.03 -4.41 0.65
N GLU A 152 7.81 -5.17 -0.13
CA GLU A 152 7.52 -6.58 -0.49
C GLU A 152 6.16 -6.75 -1.20
N GLN A 153 5.67 -5.68 -1.84
CA GLN A 153 4.41 -5.71 -2.56
C GLN A 153 4.59 -6.33 -3.95
N ASP A 154 3.83 -7.39 -4.26
CA ASP A 154 3.85 -8.14 -5.54
C ASP A 154 2.51 -8.01 -6.28
N HIS A 155 2.03 -6.76 -6.39
CA HIS A 155 0.75 -6.49 -7.05
C HIS A 155 0.83 -6.74 -8.56
N MET A 156 -0.20 -7.39 -9.12
CA MET A 156 -0.25 -7.78 -10.54
C MET A 156 -0.21 -6.62 -11.54
N LEU A 157 -0.34 -5.36 -11.10
CA LEU A 157 -0.13 -4.19 -11.96
C LEU A 157 1.34 -4.00 -12.35
N TRP A 158 2.28 -4.57 -11.60
CA TRP A 158 3.71 -4.54 -11.90
C TRP A 158 4.17 -5.64 -12.84
N TRP A 159 3.36 -6.69 -12.97
CA TRP A 159 3.75 -7.85 -13.76
C TRP A 159 3.77 -7.52 -15.24
N ARG A 160 4.69 -8.17 -15.96
CA ARG A 160 4.75 -8.09 -17.41
C ARG A 160 3.56 -8.85 -18.01
N ASN A 161 3.14 -8.44 -19.21
CA ASN A 161 2.02 -9.07 -19.90
C ASN A 161 2.22 -10.57 -20.11
N ASN A 162 3.44 -11.01 -20.41
CA ASN A 162 3.74 -12.44 -20.58
C ASN A 162 3.62 -13.22 -19.26
N GLU A 163 3.93 -12.61 -18.12
CA GLU A 163 3.79 -13.24 -16.80
C GLU A 163 2.31 -13.40 -16.43
N VAL A 164 1.51 -12.35 -16.65
CA VAL A 164 0.05 -12.39 -16.49
C VAL A 164 -0.56 -13.50 -17.36
N GLU A 165 -0.23 -13.54 -18.65
CA GLU A 165 -0.73 -14.57 -19.56
C GLU A 165 -0.27 -15.97 -19.19
N THR A 166 0.97 -16.15 -18.72
CA THR A 166 1.51 -17.48 -18.42
C THR A 166 1.01 -18.02 -17.09
N LEU A 167 0.95 -17.17 -16.06
CA LEU A 167 0.65 -17.58 -14.69
C LEU A 167 -0.85 -17.58 -14.41
N LEU A 168 -1.55 -16.51 -14.83
CA LEU A 168 -2.95 -16.30 -14.45
C LEU A 168 -3.94 -16.95 -15.42
N LYS A 169 -3.58 -17.19 -16.68
CA LYS A 169 -4.55 -17.72 -17.65
C LYS A 169 -5.18 -19.04 -17.19
N GLY A 170 -6.51 -19.08 -17.22
CA GLY A 170 -7.32 -20.19 -16.72
C GLY A 170 -7.55 -20.19 -15.20
N SER A 171 -7.03 -19.20 -14.47
CA SER A 171 -7.35 -18.98 -13.05
C SER A 171 -8.61 -18.14 -12.88
N TYR A 172 -9.22 -18.19 -11.71
CA TYR A 172 -10.30 -17.29 -11.30
C TYR A 172 -9.88 -15.81 -11.27
N ALA A 173 -8.59 -15.52 -11.13
CA ALA A 173 -8.06 -14.17 -11.05
C ALA A 173 -7.77 -13.52 -12.42
N PHE A 174 -7.80 -14.28 -13.53
CA PHE A 174 -7.34 -13.79 -14.84
C PHE A 174 -8.16 -12.61 -15.36
N ASP A 175 -9.48 -12.77 -15.47
CA ASP A 175 -10.35 -11.77 -16.08
C ASP A 175 -10.40 -10.49 -15.23
N ASP A 176 -10.42 -10.64 -13.91
CA ASP A 176 -10.38 -9.50 -12.97
C ASP A 176 -9.04 -8.75 -13.07
N ALA A 177 -7.90 -9.45 -13.08
CA ALA A 177 -6.59 -8.82 -13.26
C ALA A 177 -6.48 -8.09 -14.60
N MET A 178 -6.98 -8.69 -15.69
CA MET A 178 -6.99 -8.06 -17.01
C MET A 178 -7.91 -6.83 -17.05
N GLY A 179 -9.09 -6.90 -16.42
CA GLY A 179 -10.01 -5.76 -16.28
C GLY A 179 -9.32 -4.57 -15.62
N ILE A 180 -8.72 -4.78 -14.46
CA ILE A 180 -8.03 -3.72 -13.70
C ILE A 180 -6.87 -3.15 -14.50
N ARG A 181 -6.04 -3.99 -15.13
CA ARG A 181 -4.91 -3.53 -15.94
C ARG A 181 -5.37 -2.65 -17.10
N ASN A 182 -6.43 -3.04 -17.79
CA ASN A 182 -7.01 -2.26 -18.88
C ASN A 182 -7.56 -0.91 -18.39
N GLU A 183 -8.25 -0.88 -17.24
CA GLU A 183 -8.75 0.35 -16.63
C GLU A 183 -7.61 1.30 -16.23
N VAL A 184 -6.57 0.77 -15.56
CA VAL A 184 -5.38 1.55 -15.19
C VAL A 184 -4.64 2.05 -16.43
N ASP A 185 -4.53 1.27 -17.51
CA ASP A 185 -3.91 1.71 -18.76
C ASP A 185 -4.65 2.90 -19.41
N VAL A 186 -5.98 2.91 -19.33
CA VAL A 186 -6.78 4.06 -19.77
C VAL A 186 -6.55 5.26 -18.84
N ALA A 187 -6.55 5.05 -17.53
CA ALA A 187 -6.30 6.11 -16.56
C ALA A 187 -4.90 6.73 -16.71
N VAL A 188 -3.86 5.93 -16.96
CA VAL A 188 -2.49 6.40 -17.21
C VAL A 188 -2.46 7.39 -18.37
N LYS A 189 -3.14 7.09 -19.48
CA LYS A 189 -3.20 7.99 -20.65
C LYS A 189 -3.86 9.32 -20.32
N ILE A 190 -4.98 9.28 -19.59
CA ILE A 190 -5.73 10.48 -19.18
C ILE A 190 -4.90 11.31 -18.21
N LEU A 191 -4.43 10.69 -17.13
CA LEU A 191 -3.72 11.36 -16.05
C LEU A 191 -2.37 11.91 -16.49
N SER A 192 -1.66 11.25 -17.40
CA SER A 192 -0.42 11.78 -17.98
C SER A 192 -0.62 13.14 -18.65
N GLY A 193 -1.76 13.35 -19.32
CA GLY A 193 -2.15 14.64 -19.89
C GLY A 193 -2.53 15.69 -18.84
N VAL A 194 -3.01 15.27 -17.68
CA VAL A 194 -3.41 16.15 -16.57
C VAL A 194 -2.18 16.58 -15.76
N ILE A 195 -1.40 15.64 -15.24
CA ILE A 195 -0.33 15.91 -14.27
C ILE A 195 1.02 16.18 -14.94
N GLY A 196 1.23 15.69 -16.17
CA GLY A 196 2.48 15.86 -16.91
C GLY A 196 2.98 17.32 -16.99
N PRO A 197 2.11 18.32 -17.27
CA PRO A 197 2.50 19.73 -17.23
C PRO A 197 3.00 20.21 -15.87
N SER A 198 2.39 19.81 -14.75
CA SER A 198 2.82 20.21 -13.39
C SER A 198 4.17 19.55 -13.04
N VAL A 199 4.34 18.27 -13.37
CA VAL A 199 5.61 17.54 -13.19
C VAL A 199 6.74 18.19 -13.98
N LYS A 200 6.49 18.56 -15.25
CA LYS A 200 7.47 19.28 -16.09
C LYS A 200 7.89 20.61 -15.46
N ARG A 201 6.93 21.44 -15.02
CA ARG A 201 7.24 22.72 -14.35
C ARG A 201 8.12 22.52 -13.11
N THR A 202 7.81 21.51 -12.30
CA THR A 202 8.59 21.18 -11.11
C THR A 202 10.03 20.80 -11.46
N ARG A 203 10.22 19.96 -12.49
CA ARG A 203 11.53 19.42 -12.86
C ARG A 203 12.47 20.42 -13.56
N GLN A 204 11.90 21.38 -14.28
CA GLN A 204 12.68 22.32 -15.09
C GLN A 204 12.98 23.64 -14.37
N GLY A 205 12.22 23.96 -13.32
CA GLY A 205 12.06 25.37 -12.95
C GLY A 205 11.42 26.18 -14.08
N PHE A 206 11.69 27.49 -14.15
CA PHE A 206 11.06 28.41 -15.10
C PHE A 206 11.58 28.31 -16.56
N LEU A 207 12.39 27.33 -16.92
CA LEU A 207 13.04 27.26 -18.24
C LEU A 207 12.14 26.59 -19.31
N PRO A 208 11.97 27.21 -20.50
CA PRO A 208 10.93 26.84 -21.48
C PRO A 208 11.20 25.55 -22.28
N PHE A 209 12.35 24.90 -22.16
CA PHE A 209 12.69 23.71 -22.95
C PHE A 209 13.37 22.63 -22.08
N GLY A 210 12.93 21.36 -22.18
CA GLY A 210 13.67 20.19 -21.65
C GLY A 210 13.05 19.34 -20.52
N GLY A 211 11.78 19.47 -20.16
CA GLY A 211 11.19 18.70 -19.06
C GLY A 211 10.77 17.29 -19.47
N ASN A 212 11.35 16.27 -18.83
CA ASN A 212 10.96 14.88 -19.06
C ASN A 212 9.75 14.48 -18.17
N THR A 213 8.81 13.74 -18.74
CA THR A 213 7.71 13.06 -18.04
C THR A 213 8.03 11.61 -17.68
N GLU A 214 9.30 11.24 -17.72
CA GLU A 214 9.78 9.94 -17.27
C GLU A 214 9.31 9.61 -15.85
N GLY A 215 8.84 8.38 -15.69
CA GLY A 215 8.28 7.88 -14.44
C GLY A 215 6.83 8.28 -14.17
N VAL A 216 6.17 9.10 -15.01
CA VAL A 216 4.76 9.48 -14.81
C VAL A 216 3.84 8.24 -14.83
N ASP A 217 3.98 7.39 -15.85
CA ASP A 217 3.17 6.17 -15.98
C ASP A 217 3.36 5.22 -14.79
N GLU A 218 4.62 5.04 -14.35
CA GLU A 218 4.97 4.20 -13.21
C GLU A 218 4.39 4.77 -11.90
N ALA A 219 4.54 6.08 -11.67
CA ALA A 219 3.99 6.73 -10.48
C ALA A 219 2.46 6.66 -10.43
N ILE A 220 1.77 6.79 -11.58
CA ILE A 220 0.32 6.61 -11.66
C ILE A 220 -0.04 5.17 -11.27
N ARG A 221 0.61 4.16 -11.85
CA ARG A 221 0.37 2.75 -11.44
C ARG A 221 0.64 2.54 -9.95
N GLY A 222 1.68 3.14 -9.41
CA GLY A 222 2.03 3.04 -8.00
C GLY A 222 0.99 3.69 -7.09
N ALA A 223 0.41 4.81 -7.52
CA ALA A 223 -0.71 5.42 -6.84
C ALA A 223 -1.96 4.52 -6.86
N PHE A 224 -2.26 3.87 -8.00
CA PHE A 224 -3.35 2.88 -8.07
C PHE A 224 -3.11 1.70 -7.12
N VAL A 225 -1.91 1.11 -7.12
CA VAL A 225 -1.55 0.04 -6.19
C VAL A 225 -1.71 0.51 -4.74
N SER A 226 -1.24 1.71 -4.43
CA SER A 226 -1.37 2.29 -3.09
C SER A 226 -2.83 2.42 -2.69
N ILE A 227 -3.67 3.04 -3.53
CA ILE A 227 -5.10 3.21 -3.22
C ILE A 227 -5.81 1.86 -3.08
N MET A 228 -5.66 0.96 -4.04
CA MET A 228 -6.35 -0.35 -4.01
C MET A 228 -5.98 -1.20 -2.80
N SER A 229 -4.72 -1.13 -2.36
CA SER A 229 -4.22 -1.97 -1.26
C SER A 229 -4.33 -1.33 0.13
N ARG A 230 -4.59 -0.02 0.22
CA ARG A 230 -4.45 0.73 1.49
C ARG A 230 -5.59 1.69 1.79
N ALA A 231 -6.42 2.04 0.81
CA ALA A 231 -7.51 2.97 1.04
C ALA A 231 -8.68 2.28 1.72
N PHE A 232 -9.39 3.08 2.51
CA PHE A 232 -10.61 2.69 3.20
C PHE A 232 -11.78 3.44 2.57
N ASP A 233 -12.85 2.71 2.35
CA ASP A 233 -14.15 3.26 1.94
C ASP A 233 -15.08 3.33 3.16
N GLY A 234 -15.93 4.35 3.21
CA GLY A 234 -16.98 4.47 4.24
C GLY A 234 -16.48 4.63 5.68
N LEU A 235 -15.25 5.12 5.90
CA LEU A 235 -14.78 5.47 7.26
C LEU A 235 -15.60 6.58 7.89
N LEU A 236 -16.20 7.43 7.06
CA LEU A 236 -17.10 8.51 7.43
C LEU A 236 -18.45 8.26 6.75
N ASP A 237 -19.46 8.99 7.20
CA ASP A 237 -20.82 8.97 6.62
C ASP A 237 -20.88 9.45 5.16
N ASP A 238 -19.75 9.86 4.56
CA ASP A 238 -19.64 10.45 3.22
C ASP A 238 -19.27 9.47 2.09
N GLU A 239 -19.08 8.17 2.39
CA GLU A 239 -18.63 7.13 1.43
C GLU A 239 -17.36 7.56 0.64
N GLU A 240 -16.53 8.43 1.23
CA GLU A 240 -15.33 8.93 0.56
C GLU A 240 -14.14 7.98 0.77
N LEU A 241 -13.48 7.62 -0.33
CA LEU A 241 -12.23 6.85 -0.31
C LEU A 241 -11.10 7.66 0.33
N ARG A 242 -10.44 7.08 1.34
CA ARG A 242 -9.39 7.75 2.13
C ARG A 242 -8.20 6.83 2.37
N LEU A 243 -7.01 7.39 2.24
CA LEU A 243 -5.77 6.79 2.73
C LEU A 243 -5.51 7.32 4.15
N VAL A 244 -5.44 6.41 5.12
CA VAL A 244 -5.29 6.74 6.54
C VAL A 244 -3.90 6.32 7.03
N PRO A 245 -2.97 7.26 7.22
CA PRO A 245 -1.61 6.94 7.65
C PRO A 245 -1.58 6.10 8.94
N LEU A 246 -0.70 5.11 9.02
CA LEU A 246 -0.58 4.11 10.10
C LEU A 246 -1.69 3.05 10.16
N LEU A 247 -2.97 3.44 9.98
CA LEU A 247 -4.04 2.46 9.91
C LEU A 247 -3.86 1.54 8.70
N ASP A 248 -3.45 2.11 7.57
CA ASP A 248 -3.17 1.41 6.32
C ASP A 248 -1.90 0.55 6.33
N MET A 249 -1.11 0.64 7.40
CA MET A 249 0.05 -0.22 7.64
C MET A 249 -0.30 -1.46 8.47
N LEU A 250 -1.50 -1.51 9.06
CA LEU A 250 -1.92 -2.66 9.84
C LEU A 250 -2.28 -3.80 8.90
N GLN A 251 -1.76 -4.99 9.19
CA GLN A 251 -1.93 -6.16 8.35
C GLN A 251 -3.30 -6.79 8.54
N HIS A 252 -3.74 -7.53 7.53
CA HIS A 252 -5.02 -8.25 7.56
C HIS A 252 -4.96 -9.49 8.46
N SER A 253 -6.03 -9.71 9.24
CA SER A 253 -6.33 -10.97 9.93
C SER A 253 -7.84 -11.20 9.95
N ASP A 254 -8.25 -12.46 9.83
CA ASP A 254 -9.62 -12.90 10.10
C ASP A 254 -9.97 -12.80 11.60
N GLU A 255 -8.95 -12.79 12.45
CA GLU A 255 -9.03 -12.54 13.89
C GLU A 255 -8.32 -11.21 14.24
N PRO A 256 -8.91 -10.06 13.89
CA PRO A 256 -8.27 -8.78 14.15
C PRO A 256 -8.28 -8.49 15.66
N ASN A 257 -7.17 -7.95 16.17
CA ASN A 257 -7.01 -7.58 17.56
C ASN A 257 -7.17 -6.08 17.81
N ILE A 258 -7.47 -5.30 16.76
CA ILE A 258 -7.89 -3.90 16.85
C ILE A 258 -9.28 -3.71 16.26
N ARG A 259 -9.87 -2.55 16.56
CA ARG A 259 -11.00 -1.98 15.84
C ARG A 259 -10.74 -0.50 15.62
N HIS A 260 -11.34 0.08 14.60
CA HIS A 260 -11.26 1.51 14.35
C HIS A 260 -12.65 2.10 14.13
N ALA A 261 -12.80 3.38 14.47
CA ALA A 261 -14.01 4.13 14.23
C ALA A 261 -13.65 5.59 14.01
N THR A 262 -14.46 6.31 13.24
CA THR A 262 -14.28 7.75 13.07
C THR A 262 -15.22 8.51 14.00
N LYS A 263 -14.68 9.40 14.82
CA LYS A 263 -15.43 10.21 15.78
C LYS A 263 -14.81 11.58 15.90
N ASN A 264 -15.64 12.64 15.87
CA ASN A 264 -15.18 14.03 16.05
C ASN A 264 -14.03 14.44 15.10
N GLY A 265 -14.01 13.93 13.86
CA GLY A 265 -12.94 14.21 12.91
C GLY A 265 -11.61 13.50 13.22
N GLN A 266 -11.64 12.45 14.03
CA GLN A 266 -10.50 11.58 14.36
C GLN A 266 -10.82 10.14 13.98
N VAL A 267 -9.84 9.44 13.41
CA VAL A 267 -9.87 7.99 13.22
C VAL A 267 -9.20 7.34 14.43
N ASP A 268 -10.01 6.84 15.34
CA ASP A 268 -9.57 6.22 16.59
C ASP A 268 -9.38 4.72 16.37
N ILE A 269 -8.21 4.21 16.76
CA ILE A 269 -7.84 2.79 16.73
C ILE A 269 -7.73 2.30 18.17
N HIS A 270 -8.57 1.35 18.54
CA HIS A 270 -8.62 0.76 19.87
C HIS A 270 -8.24 -0.72 19.84
N ALA A 271 -7.63 -1.19 20.93
CA ALA A 271 -7.49 -2.62 21.17
C ALA A 271 -8.88 -3.27 21.28
N ARG A 272 -9.10 -4.37 20.56
CA ARG A 272 -10.36 -5.14 20.63
C ARG A 272 -10.39 -6.10 21.81
N SER A 273 -9.22 -6.44 22.34
CA SER A 273 -8.99 -7.33 23.47
C SER A 273 -7.62 -7.00 24.08
N ALA A 274 -7.28 -7.56 25.23
CA ALA A 274 -5.93 -7.41 25.78
C ALA A 274 -4.87 -7.94 24.80
N ILE A 275 -3.83 -7.15 24.52
CA ILE A 275 -2.76 -7.47 23.57
C ILE A 275 -1.44 -7.60 24.32
N ILE A 276 -0.81 -8.76 24.23
CA ILE A 276 0.48 -9.02 24.89
C ILE A 276 1.62 -8.28 24.20
N ALA A 277 2.63 -7.86 24.98
CA ALA A 277 3.85 -7.26 24.46
C ALA A 277 4.49 -8.13 23.36
N GLY A 278 4.90 -7.50 22.27
CA GLY A 278 5.53 -8.14 21.12
C GLY A 278 4.56 -8.63 20.04
N SER A 279 3.25 -8.54 20.26
CA SER A 279 2.23 -8.84 19.25
C SER A 279 2.12 -7.74 18.20
N GLU A 280 1.82 -8.17 16.97
CA GLU A 280 1.47 -7.29 15.86
C GLU A 280 0.01 -6.84 15.98
N LEU A 281 -0.27 -5.60 15.62
CA LEU A 281 -1.62 -5.06 15.49
C LEU A 281 -2.19 -5.48 14.14
N MET A 282 -3.29 -6.22 14.20
CA MET A 282 -3.93 -6.83 13.06
C MET A 282 -5.32 -6.23 12.86
N ASN A 283 -5.53 -5.64 11.69
CA ASN A 283 -6.80 -5.10 11.25
C ASN A 283 -7.57 -6.14 10.43
N THR A 284 -8.84 -5.88 10.14
CA THR A 284 -9.58 -6.59 9.11
C THR A 284 -9.80 -5.65 7.92
N TYR A 285 -9.55 -6.16 6.72
CA TYR A 285 -9.90 -5.44 5.49
C TYR A 285 -11.32 -5.90 5.22
N ASN A 286 -12.29 -4.99 5.40
CA ASN A 286 -13.70 -5.23 5.69
C ASN A 286 -14.51 -5.90 4.54
N GLU A 287 -13.91 -6.88 3.87
CA GLU A 287 -14.41 -7.49 2.66
C GLU A 287 -14.31 -9.02 2.77
N GLN A 288 -15.46 -9.69 2.72
CA GLN A 288 -15.52 -11.15 2.51
C GLN A 288 -15.21 -11.49 1.04
N LEU A 289 -14.01 -11.10 0.60
CA LEU A 289 -13.53 -11.46 -0.73
C LEU A 289 -13.16 -12.94 -0.77
N PRO A 290 -13.41 -13.63 -1.90
CA PRO A 290 -12.70 -14.87 -2.19
C PRO A 290 -11.18 -14.66 -2.10
N SER A 291 -10.44 -15.64 -1.58
CA SER A 291 -9.00 -15.50 -1.33
C SER A 291 -8.19 -15.06 -2.55
N TRP A 292 -8.57 -15.45 -3.77
CA TRP A 292 -7.89 -15.01 -5.00
C TRP A 292 -8.07 -13.51 -5.30
N LYS A 293 -9.15 -12.88 -4.84
CA LYS A 293 -9.37 -11.44 -5.01
C LYS A 293 -8.48 -10.62 -4.08
N TYR A 294 -8.05 -11.18 -2.96
CA TYR A 294 -7.03 -10.52 -2.13
C TYR A 294 -5.75 -10.30 -2.94
N PHE A 295 -5.39 -11.22 -3.82
CA PHE A 295 -4.23 -11.05 -4.70
C PHE A 295 -4.44 -9.90 -5.69
N THR A 296 -5.59 -9.83 -6.37
CA THR A 296 -5.82 -8.79 -7.39
C THR A 296 -6.13 -7.41 -6.80
N ARG A 297 -6.34 -7.29 -5.48
CA ARG A 297 -6.55 -6.00 -4.79
C ARG A 297 -5.37 -5.58 -3.92
N PHE A 298 -4.74 -6.53 -3.24
CA PHE A 298 -3.72 -6.27 -2.22
C PHE A 298 -2.38 -6.93 -2.52
N GLY A 299 -2.26 -7.79 -3.53
CA GLY A 299 -1.01 -8.46 -3.89
C GLY A 299 -0.61 -9.66 -3.01
N PHE A 300 -1.49 -10.14 -2.12
CA PHE A 300 -1.23 -11.29 -1.25
C PHE A 300 -2.45 -12.24 -1.17
N VAL A 301 -2.27 -13.40 -0.54
CA VAL A 301 -3.36 -14.35 -0.24
C VAL A 301 -3.40 -14.60 1.26
N PRO A 302 -4.54 -14.34 1.96
CA PRO A 302 -4.65 -14.57 3.39
C PRO A 302 -4.29 -16.00 3.79
N GLY A 303 -3.49 -16.14 4.85
CA GLY A 303 -3.06 -17.44 5.38
C GLY A 303 -1.98 -18.16 4.56
N LYS A 304 -1.41 -17.51 3.53
CA LYS A 304 -0.33 -18.05 2.69
C LYS A 304 0.92 -17.17 2.78
N ASN A 305 1.43 -16.97 4.00
CA ASN A 305 2.50 -16.01 4.27
C ASN A 305 3.91 -16.55 3.95
N ASP A 306 4.03 -17.86 3.80
CA ASP A 306 5.28 -18.60 3.57
C ASP A 306 5.50 -18.99 2.11
N VAL A 307 4.55 -18.68 1.22
CA VAL A 307 4.59 -19.01 -0.20
C VAL A 307 4.15 -17.80 -1.02
N SER A 308 4.93 -17.41 -2.03
CA SER A 308 4.57 -16.30 -2.90
C SER A 308 3.36 -16.62 -3.77
N VAL A 309 2.61 -15.59 -4.19
CA VAL A 309 1.48 -15.79 -5.10
C VAL A 309 1.91 -16.42 -6.43
N ARG A 310 3.10 -16.06 -6.92
CA ARG A 310 3.69 -16.66 -8.13
C ARG A 310 3.90 -18.17 -7.98
N GLU A 311 4.40 -18.63 -6.84
CA GLU A 311 4.56 -20.07 -6.56
C GLU A 311 3.20 -20.78 -6.48
N LEU A 312 2.19 -20.18 -5.83
CA LEU A 312 0.83 -20.73 -5.79
C LEU A 312 0.24 -20.89 -7.20
N LEU A 313 0.43 -19.89 -8.07
CA LEU A 313 -0.05 -19.93 -9.45
C LEU A 313 0.69 -20.96 -10.30
N GLN A 314 2.01 -21.11 -10.12
CA GLN A 314 2.81 -22.13 -10.78
C GLN A 314 2.40 -23.54 -10.35
N ALA A 315 2.11 -23.73 -9.06
CA ALA A 315 1.61 -24.98 -8.49
C ALA A 315 0.16 -25.30 -8.87
N LYS A 316 -0.54 -24.36 -9.54
CA LYS A 316 -1.98 -24.43 -9.83
C LYS A 316 -2.81 -24.68 -8.58
N ASP A 317 -2.51 -23.93 -7.52
CA ASP A 317 -3.19 -24.04 -6.22
C ASP A 317 -4.72 -23.87 -6.36
N PRO A 318 -5.54 -24.69 -5.67
CA PRO A 318 -7.01 -24.63 -5.72
C PRO A 318 -7.63 -23.27 -5.35
N ILE A 319 -6.89 -22.39 -4.68
CA ILE A 319 -7.33 -21.00 -4.43
C ILE A 319 -7.56 -20.26 -5.76
N PHE A 320 -6.74 -20.53 -6.77
CA PHE A 320 -6.76 -19.86 -8.06
C PHE A 320 -7.39 -20.68 -9.18
N PHE A 321 -7.41 -22.00 -9.07
CA PHE A 321 -7.86 -22.89 -10.14
C PHE A 321 -8.90 -23.89 -9.65
N GLU A 322 -9.74 -24.36 -10.55
CA GLU A 322 -10.64 -25.47 -10.24
C GLU A 322 -9.83 -26.70 -9.83
N ALA A 323 -10.21 -27.29 -8.69
CA ALA A 323 -9.61 -28.54 -8.24
C ALA A 323 -9.84 -29.59 -9.32
N ARG A 324 -8.76 -30.10 -9.93
CA ARG A 324 -8.87 -31.23 -10.85
C ARG A 324 -9.45 -32.38 -10.05
N ALA A 325 -10.66 -32.83 -10.43
CA ALA A 325 -11.18 -34.09 -9.93
C ALA A 325 -10.08 -35.13 -10.14
N THR A 326 -9.52 -35.65 -9.04
CA THR A 326 -8.61 -36.79 -9.12
C THR A 326 -9.43 -37.89 -9.76
N ALA A 327 -9.16 -38.17 -11.04
CA ALA A 327 -9.72 -39.34 -11.68
C ALA A 327 -9.30 -40.53 -10.81
N GLU A 328 -10.26 -41.14 -10.12
CA GLU A 328 -10.03 -42.39 -9.40
C GLU A 328 -9.49 -43.38 -10.43
N VAL A 329 -8.21 -43.74 -10.28
CA VAL A 329 -7.52 -44.77 -11.07
C VAL A 329 -7.76 -46.12 -10.41
#